data_AF-A0A562YH26-F1
#
_entry.id   AF-A0A562YH26-F1
#
_cell.length_a   1.000
_cell.length_b   1.000
_cell.length_c   1.000
_cell.angle_alpha   90.00
_cell.angle_beta   90.00
_cell.angle_gamma   90.00
#
_symmetry.space_group_name_H-M   'P 1'
#
loop_
_entity.id
_entity.type
_entity.pdbx_description
1 polymer ?
#
loop_
_entity_poly.entity_id
_entity_poly.type
_entity_poly.pdbx_seq_one_letter_code
_entity_poly.pdbx_strand_id
1 'polypeptide(L)' 'MNLIIQNILVLSAILLAVVFLFKKFFSKTTKSKKDCNHDDCGCH' A
#
# COMPACT_ATOMS: atom_id res chain seq x y z
N MET A 1 -29.43 1.80 -18.54
CA MET A 1 -28.48 2.50 -17.65
C MET A 1 -28.80 2.09 -16.22
N ASN A 2 -28.23 0.97 -15.77
CA ASN A 2 -28.58 0.43 -14.46
C ASN A 2 -27.74 1.13 -13.39
N LEU A 3 -28.36 2.03 -12.64
CA LEU A 3 -27.71 2.85 -11.61
C LEU A 3 -27.00 1.98 -10.56
N ILE A 4 -27.48 0.76 -10.35
CA ILE A 4 -26.90 -0.21 -9.41
C ILE A 4 -25.46 -0.55 -9.80
N ILE A 5 -25.19 -0.80 -11.10
CA ILE A 5 -23.86 -1.23 -11.57
C ILE A 5 -22.84 -0.09 -11.50
N GLN A 6 -23.22 1.14 -11.89
CA GLN A 6 -22.34 2.30 -11.77
C GLN A 6 -22.04 2.64 -10.30
N ASN A 7 -23.03 2.53 -9.41
CA ASN A 7 -22.85 2.80 -8.00
C ASN A 7 -21.86 1.80 -7.36
N ILE A 8 -21.94 0.51 -7.72
CA ILE A 8 -20.98 -0.51 -7.26
C ILE A 8 -19.57 -0.21 -7.80
N LEU A 9 -19.45 0.21 -9.06
CA LEU A 9 -18.15 0.55 -9.65
C LEU A 9 -17.52 1.77 -8.99
N VAL A 10 -18.30 2.83 -8.76
CA VAL A 10 -17.82 4.04 -8.09
C VAL A 10 -17.44 3.76 -6.64
N LEU A 11 -18.28 3.03 -5.90
CA LEU A 11 -17.99 2.66 -4.52
C LEU A 11 -16.73 1.79 -4.42
N SER A 12 -16.58 0.79 -5.29
CA SER A 12 -15.39 -0.07 -5.30
C SER A 12 -14.12 0.68 -5.69
N ALA A 13 -14.18 1.61 -6.65
CA ALA A 13 -13.04 2.44 -7.04
C ALA A 13 -12.58 3.36 -5.89
N ILE A 14 -13.52 3.98 -5.18
CA ILE A 14 -13.22 4.80 -4.00
C ILE A 14 -12.63 3.93 -2.89
N LEU A 15 -13.21 2.76 -2.62
CA LEU A 15 -12.73 1.83 -1.60
C LEU A 15 -11.30 1.37 -1.92
N LEU A 16 -11.03 1.00 -3.17
CA LEU A 16 -9.69 0.62 -3.64
C LEU A 16 -8.70 1.76 -3.53
N ALA A 17 -9.09 2.99 -3.87
CA ALA A 17 -8.23 4.16 -3.75
C ALA A 17 -7.85 4.44 -2.28
N VAL A 18 -8.83 4.40 -1.36
CA VAL A 18 -8.58 4.58 0.07
C VAL A 18 -7.70 3.45 0.60
N VAL A 19 -7.98 2.19 0.28
CA VAL A 19 -7.16 1.04 0.69
C VAL A 19 -5.75 1.12 0.12
N PHE A 20 -5.59 1.52 -1.14
CA PHE A 20 -4.28 1.68 -1.78
C PHE A 20 -3.47 2.80 -1.13
N LEU A 21 -4.08 3.95 -0.86
CA LEU A 21 -3.43 5.05 -0.15
C LEU A 21 -3.09 4.65 1.29
N PHE A 22 -4.01 3.98 2.00
CA PHE A 22 -3.76 3.51 3.35
C PHE A 22 -2.61 2.49 3.38
N LYS A 23 -2.62 1.51 2.46
CA LYS A 23 -1.49 0.58 2.30
C LYS A 23 -0.21 1.30 1.92
N LYS A 24 -0.23 2.29 1.03
CA LYS A 24 0.98 2.99 0.59
C LYS A 24 1.60 3.86 1.70
N PHE A 25 0.78 4.56 2.47
CA PHE A 25 1.25 5.48 3.51
C PHE A 25 1.41 4.83 4.88
N PHE A 26 0.58 3.84 5.23
CA PHE A 26 0.66 3.10 6.49
C PHE A 26 1.37 1.75 6.38
N SER A 27 1.74 1.26 5.19
CA SER A 27 2.79 0.24 5.07
C SER A 27 4.14 0.88 5.31
N LYS A 28 4.39 1.27 6.57
CA LYS A 28 5.74 1.34 7.10
C LYS A 28 6.27 -0.09 7.10
N THR A 29 7.10 -0.38 6.10
CA THR A 29 8.25 -1.25 6.21
C THR A 29 8.13 -2.35 7.27
N THR A 30 7.57 -3.50 6.90
CA THR A 30 8.19 -4.74 7.38
C THR A 30 9.41 -4.95 6.49
N LYS A 31 10.45 -4.12 6.69
CA LYS A 31 11.79 -4.61 6.37
C LYS A 31 11.92 -5.84 7.25
N SER A 32 11.97 -6.98 6.58
CA SER A 32 12.19 -8.28 7.19
C SER A 32 13.23 -8.13 8.29
N LYS A 33 12.90 -8.58 9.50
CA LYS A 33 13.85 -8.58 10.61
C LYS A 33 15.08 -9.37 10.15
N LYS A 34 16.24 -8.70 10.20
CA LYS A 34 17.60 -9.26 10.34
C LYS A 34 18.15 -10.00 9.12
N ASP A 35 18.79 -9.25 8.23
CA ASP A 35 20.07 -9.67 7.65
C ASP A 35 20.88 -8.40 7.28
N CYS A 36 21.33 -7.69 8.33
CA CYS A 36 22.54 -6.87 8.25
C CYS A 36 23.61 -7.65 9.00
N ASN A 37 23.91 -8.85 8.49
CA ASN A 37 25.15 -9.54 8.79
C ASN A 37 26.16 -9.06 7.75
N HIS A 38 27.29 -8.54 8.23
CA HIS A 38 28.45 -8.09 7.47
C HIS A 38 28.41 -6.64 6.91
N ASP A 39 29.01 -5.76 7.72
CA ASP A 39 30.06 -4.83 7.28
C ASP A 39 29.84 -4.07 5.95
N ASP A 40 28.91 -3.11 5.93
CA ASP A 40 29.10 -1.84 5.21
C ASP A 40 28.03 -0.83 5.69
N CYS A 41 28.27 -0.24 6.86
CA CYS A 41 27.60 0.99 7.24
C CYS A 41 28.19 2.06 6.33
N GLY A 42 27.53 2.28 5.19
CA GLY A 42 28.01 3.10 4.06
C GLY A 42 28.69 4.38 4.50
N CYS A 43 30.01 4.30 4.56
CA CYS A 43 30.98 5.39 4.51
C CYS A 43 30.78 6.06 3.13
N HIS A 44 30.70 7.38 2.96
CA HIS A 44 31.44 8.52 3.53
C HIS A 44 30.49 9.74 3.56
#